data_AF-F6BDF5-F1
#
_entry.id   AF-F6BDF5-F1
#
_cell.length_a   1.000
_cell.length_b   1.000
_cell.length_c   1.000
_cell.angle_alpha   90.00
_cell.angle_beta   90.00
_cell.angle_gamma   90.00
#
_symmetry.space_group_name_H-M   'P 1'
#
loop_
_entity.id
_entity.type
_entity.pdbx_description
1 polymer ?
#
loop_
_entity_poly.entity_id
_entity_poly.type
_entity_poly.pdbx_seq_one_letter_code
_entity_poly.pdbx_strand_id
1 'polypeptide(L)'
;MIQRDGVGRFTMKYYTSLLICIFIVLFCGCYEKPYNKLEYHNTIINNNVIHNNMFLDHDRPKSYPNMYRFPKNYYKISDEMYPDVKKRDLPTLKYILNTIKLPPYEKNYYDCSEASCQLEWILEGYGFKVYLASGTRHTWLLVQLDSGEMVAVESTLLCENNYNPDCAIRYENYYYHPEFYADTPDMFLIPHNNKRMLITQLDWWNHPKNIKIKKKIFNI
;
A
#
# COMPACT_ATOMS: atom_id res chain seq x y z
N MET A 1 -24.53 -14.92 57.31
CA MET A 1 -24.18 -13.48 57.37
C MET A 1 -23.35 -13.17 56.14
N ILE A 2 -23.94 -12.47 55.17
CA ILE A 2 -23.28 -12.09 53.92
C ILE A 2 -22.46 -10.84 54.20
N GLN A 3 -21.18 -10.81 53.81
CA GLN A 3 -20.54 -9.57 53.44
C GLN A 3 -19.63 -9.81 52.23
N ARG A 4 -20.11 -9.30 51.11
CA ARG A 4 -19.40 -9.12 49.84
C ARG A 4 -18.48 -7.91 50.02
N ASP A 5 -17.21 -8.02 49.65
CA ASP A 5 -16.41 -6.88 49.20
C ASP A 5 -15.22 -7.37 48.37
N GLY A 6 -15.15 -6.92 47.10
CA GLY A 6 -14.07 -7.29 46.19
C GLY A 6 -14.32 -6.94 44.71
N VAL A 7 -15.56 -6.59 44.35
CA VAL A 7 -15.94 -6.25 42.96
C VAL A 7 -15.61 -4.78 42.59
N GLY A 8 -15.24 -3.94 43.56
CA GLY A 8 -15.07 -2.49 43.36
C GLY A 8 -13.71 -2.01 42.84
N ARG A 9 -12.62 -2.77 42.99
CA ARG A 9 -11.27 -2.32 42.55
C ARG A 9 -10.91 -2.69 41.12
N PHE A 10 -11.47 -3.78 40.59
CA PHE A 10 -11.19 -4.23 39.23
C PHE A 10 -11.94 -3.39 38.19
N THR A 11 -13.21 -3.08 38.45
CA THR A 11 -14.09 -2.34 37.54
C THR A 11 -13.65 -0.88 37.32
N MET A 12 -13.20 -0.19 38.38
CA MET A 12 -12.73 1.20 38.30
C MET A 12 -11.55 1.42 37.32
N LYS A 13 -10.59 0.48 37.26
CA LYS A 13 -9.44 0.59 36.34
C LYS A 13 -9.83 0.48 34.87
N TYR A 14 -10.80 -0.38 34.56
CA TYR A 14 -11.31 -0.53 33.19
C TYR A 14 -12.11 0.69 32.75
N TYR A 15 -12.91 1.29 33.63
CA TYR A 15 -13.62 2.53 33.31
C TYR A 15 -12.66 3.68 33.04
N THR A 16 -11.59 3.83 33.83
CA THR A 16 -10.58 4.87 33.58
C THR A 16 -9.80 4.62 32.28
N SER A 17 -9.51 3.36 31.94
CA SER A 17 -8.82 3.01 30.68
C SER A 17 -9.71 3.25 29.46
N LEU A 18 -10.98 2.86 29.54
CA LEU A 18 -11.95 3.06 28.45
C LEU A 18 -12.23 4.55 28.22
N LEU A 19 -12.35 5.35 29.30
CA LEU A 19 -12.48 6.80 29.21
C LEU A 19 -11.25 7.44 28.56
N ILE A 20 -10.03 7.00 28.91
CA ILE A 20 -8.80 7.48 28.27
C ILE A 20 -8.77 7.14 26.77
N CYS A 21 -9.20 5.93 26.37
CA CYS A 21 -9.31 5.57 24.96
C CYS A 21 -10.36 6.42 24.21
N ILE A 22 -11.51 6.70 24.84
CA ILE A 22 -12.55 7.55 24.26
C ILE A 22 -12.04 9.00 24.11
N PHE A 23 -11.30 9.52 25.09
CA PHE A 23 -10.68 10.84 24.99
C PHE A 23 -9.57 10.92 23.94
N ILE A 24 -8.76 9.86 23.77
CA ILE A 24 -7.75 9.78 22.70
C ILE A 24 -8.43 9.79 21.33
N VAL A 25 -9.52 9.05 21.14
CA VAL A 25 -10.28 9.05 19.87
C VAL A 25 -10.90 10.43 19.59
N LEU A 26 -11.36 11.14 20.63
CA LEU A 26 -11.96 12.48 20.49
C LEU A 26 -10.93 13.60 20.27
N PHE A 27 -9.71 13.50 20.83
CA PHE A 27 -8.65 14.52 20.68
C PHE A 27 -7.67 14.24 19.54
N CYS A 28 -7.47 12.99 19.12
CA CYS A 28 -6.58 12.65 17.99
C CYS A 28 -7.23 12.82 16.62
N GLY A 29 -8.51 13.23 16.53
CA GLY A 29 -9.08 13.64 15.24
C GLY A 29 -9.13 12.55 14.17
N CYS A 30 -9.17 11.27 14.57
CA CYS A 30 -9.44 10.15 13.66
C CYS A 30 -10.94 10.09 13.31
N TYR A 31 -11.51 11.20 12.84
CA TYR A 31 -12.67 11.12 11.96
C TYR A 31 -12.11 10.88 10.56
N GLU A 32 -12.16 9.63 10.09
CA GLU A 32 -12.32 9.44 8.66
C GLU A 32 -13.59 10.21 8.28
N LYS A 33 -13.42 11.40 7.68
CA LYS A 33 -14.55 12.06 7.03
C LYS A 33 -15.11 11.03 6.05
N PRO A 34 -16.41 10.65 6.15
CA PRO A 34 -17.03 9.85 5.13
C PRO A 34 -16.96 10.66 3.84
N TYR A 35 -16.04 10.30 2.96
CA TYR A 35 -15.77 11.02 1.73
C TYR A 35 -17.01 10.87 0.84
N ASN A 36 -17.82 11.92 0.75
CA ASN A 36 -19.07 11.86 0.03
C ASN A 36 -18.78 11.66 -1.46
N LYS A 37 -19.39 10.64 -2.08
CA LYS A 37 -19.20 10.28 -3.50
C LYS A 37 -19.45 11.45 -4.45
N LEU A 38 -20.31 12.39 -4.05
CA LEU A 38 -20.60 13.62 -4.77
C LEU A 38 -19.44 14.64 -4.73
N GLU A 39 -18.77 14.73 -3.58
CA GLU A 39 -17.61 15.62 -3.37
C GLU A 39 -16.41 15.14 -4.18
N TYR A 40 -16.21 13.82 -4.29
CA TYR A 40 -15.24 13.19 -5.19
C TYR A 40 -15.49 13.57 -6.67
N HIS A 41 -16.73 13.45 -7.14
CA HIS A 41 -17.06 13.77 -8.54
C HIS A 41 -16.89 15.26 -8.87
N ASN A 42 -17.35 16.15 -7.98
CA ASN A 42 -17.24 17.59 -8.21
C ASN A 42 -15.79 18.09 -8.10
N THR A 43 -14.99 17.53 -7.19
CA THR A 43 -13.57 17.87 -7.07
C THR A 43 -12.78 17.41 -8.30
N ILE A 44 -13.09 16.23 -8.85
CA ILE A 44 -12.46 15.76 -10.09
C ILE A 44 -12.87 16.59 -11.31
N ILE A 45 -14.15 16.92 -11.45
CA ILE A 45 -14.62 17.73 -12.59
C ILE A 45 -14.01 19.13 -12.54
N ASN A 46 -14.03 19.79 -11.37
CA ASN A 46 -13.45 21.12 -11.22
C ASN A 46 -11.93 21.12 -11.36
N ASN A 47 -11.23 20.11 -10.83
CA ASN A 47 -9.78 20.00 -10.98
C ASN A 47 -9.38 19.62 -12.42
N ASN A 48 -10.16 18.82 -13.14
CA ASN A 48 -9.89 18.52 -14.56
C ASN A 48 -10.01 19.76 -15.45
N VAL A 49 -10.88 20.72 -15.11
CA VAL A 49 -10.99 21.99 -15.86
C VAL A 49 -9.81 22.93 -15.56
N ILE A 50 -9.27 22.92 -14.33
CA ILE A 50 -8.19 23.82 -13.91
C ILE A 50 -6.78 23.25 -14.19
N HIS A 51 -6.59 21.92 -14.13
CA HIS A 51 -5.26 21.28 -14.23
C HIS A 51 -4.86 20.79 -15.62
N ASN A 52 -5.68 20.98 -16.65
CA ASN A 52 -5.30 20.68 -18.04
C ASN A 52 -4.03 21.43 -18.52
N ASN A 53 -3.51 22.38 -17.74
CA ASN A 53 -2.36 23.21 -18.11
C ASN A 53 -1.08 23.04 -17.25
N MET A 54 -1.01 22.16 -16.23
CA MET A 54 0.19 22.12 -15.35
C MET A 54 0.86 20.76 -15.12
N PHE A 55 0.22 19.64 -15.48
CA PHE A 55 0.86 18.33 -15.44
C PHE A 55 0.83 17.73 -16.83
N LEU A 56 1.97 17.82 -17.51
CA LEU A 56 2.09 17.33 -18.87
C LEU A 56 1.94 15.81 -18.87
N ASP A 57 0.90 15.35 -19.57
CA ASP A 57 0.53 13.95 -19.82
C ASP A 57 1.54 13.20 -20.72
N HIS A 58 2.81 13.58 -20.67
CA HIS A 58 3.85 13.10 -21.59
C HIS A 58 4.13 11.59 -21.47
N ASP A 59 3.82 10.97 -20.34
CA ASP A 59 4.05 9.55 -20.09
C ASP A 59 2.81 8.65 -20.17
N ARG A 60 1.63 9.19 -20.54
CA ARG A 60 0.47 8.32 -20.84
C ARG A 60 0.58 7.82 -22.28
N PRO A 61 0.70 6.50 -22.52
CA PRO A 61 0.51 5.98 -23.86
C PRO A 61 -0.87 6.42 -24.37
N LYS A 62 -0.96 6.95 -25.60
CA LYS A 62 -2.24 7.40 -26.19
C LYS A 62 -3.33 6.30 -26.22
N SER A 63 -2.92 5.04 -26.13
CA SER A 63 -3.77 3.85 -26.09
C SER A 63 -4.14 3.39 -24.68
N TYR A 64 -3.59 4.01 -23.63
CA TYR A 64 -3.89 3.62 -22.27
C TYR A 64 -5.25 4.19 -21.85
N PRO A 65 -6.18 3.37 -21.35
CA PRO A 65 -7.51 3.85 -21.02
C PRO A 65 -7.42 4.96 -19.98
N ASN A 66 -8.28 5.98 -20.10
CA ASN A 66 -8.33 7.09 -19.16
C ASN A 66 -8.93 6.60 -17.83
N MET A 67 -8.10 5.91 -17.04
CA MET A 67 -8.46 5.29 -15.78
C MET A 67 -8.11 6.24 -14.64
N TYR A 68 -9.14 6.78 -14.00
CA TYR A 68 -9.02 7.56 -12.78
C TYR A 68 -9.10 6.70 -11.51
N ARG A 69 -9.31 5.39 -11.71
CA ARG A 69 -9.37 4.35 -10.69
C ARG A 69 -8.94 3.01 -11.27
N PHE A 70 -8.44 2.13 -10.42
CA PHE A 70 -8.18 0.73 -10.72
C PHE A 70 -9.49 -0.04 -10.98
N PRO A 71 -9.45 -1.10 -11.82
CA PRO A 71 -10.63 -1.94 -12.03
C PRO A 71 -11.02 -2.63 -10.72
N LYS A 72 -12.33 -2.81 -10.47
CA LYS A 72 -12.84 -3.41 -9.22
C LYS A 72 -12.25 -4.79 -8.89
N ASN A 73 -11.79 -5.51 -9.90
CA ASN A 73 -11.21 -6.85 -9.82
C ASN A 73 -9.69 -6.85 -10.02
N TYR A 74 -8.99 -5.77 -9.68
CA TYR A 74 -7.55 -5.63 -9.87
C TYR A 74 -6.74 -6.77 -9.24
N TYR A 75 -7.11 -7.19 -8.04
CA TYR A 75 -6.44 -8.28 -7.30
C TYR A 75 -6.89 -9.67 -7.70
N LYS A 76 -7.97 -9.83 -8.50
CA LYS A 76 -8.54 -11.14 -8.84
C LYS A 76 -7.49 -12.11 -9.41
N ILE A 77 -6.64 -11.62 -10.32
CA ILE A 77 -5.58 -12.47 -10.89
C ILE A 77 -4.50 -12.78 -9.85
N SER A 78 -4.21 -11.86 -8.92
CA SER A 78 -3.25 -12.13 -7.84
C SER A 78 -3.75 -13.24 -6.93
N ASP A 79 -5.02 -13.17 -6.52
CA ASP A 79 -5.70 -14.15 -5.67
C ASP A 79 -5.73 -15.55 -6.33
N GLU A 80 -5.80 -15.60 -7.66
CA GLU A 80 -5.76 -16.86 -8.42
C GLU A 80 -4.33 -17.42 -8.56
N MET A 81 -3.31 -16.55 -8.58
CA MET A 81 -1.92 -16.92 -8.83
C MET A 81 -1.15 -17.29 -7.55
N TYR A 82 -1.47 -16.66 -6.44
CA TYR A 82 -0.75 -16.83 -5.18
C TYR A 82 -1.66 -17.48 -4.12
N PRO A 83 -1.20 -18.53 -3.44
CA PRO A 83 -2.01 -19.19 -2.43
C PRO A 83 -2.11 -18.35 -1.16
N ASP A 84 -3.32 -18.20 -0.63
CA ASP A 84 -3.54 -17.58 0.68
C ASP A 84 -2.77 -18.33 1.78
N VAL A 85 -1.94 -17.58 2.53
CA VAL A 85 -1.13 -18.16 3.61
C VAL A 85 -1.97 -18.40 4.85
N LYS A 86 -1.65 -19.50 5.56
CA LYS A 86 -2.32 -19.83 6.83
C LYS A 86 -1.95 -18.88 7.97
N LYS A 87 -0.77 -18.23 7.89
CA LYS A 87 -0.23 -17.32 8.90
C LYS A 87 0.48 -16.17 8.21
N ARG A 88 0.16 -14.94 8.59
CA ARG A 88 0.79 -13.71 8.08
C ARG A 88 1.79 -13.20 9.10
N ASP A 89 2.79 -14.04 9.40
CA ASP A 89 3.86 -13.74 10.35
C ASP A 89 5.19 -13.42 9.65
N LEU A 90 6.14 -12.90 10.41
CA LEU A 90 7.45 -12.50 9.89
C LEU A 90 8.23 -13.67 9.22
N PRO A 91 8.27 -14.89 9.78
CA PRO A 91 8.89 -16.04 9.11
C PRO A 91 8.24 -16.37 7.76
N THR A 92 6.90 -16.34 7.68
CA THR A 92 6.18 -16.61 6.43
C THR A 92 6.46 -15.53 5.38
N LEU A 93 6.44 -14.26 5.79
CA LEU A 93 6.81 -13.13 4.93
C LEU A 93 8.25 -13.30 4.40
N LYS A 94 9.22 -13.56 5.28
CA LYS A 94 10.63 -13.80 4.88
C LYS A 94 10.77 -14.96 3.89
N TYR A 95 10.03 -16.05 4.11
CA TYR A 95 10.03 -17.19 3.19
C TYR A 95 9.53 -16.77 1.80
N ILE A 96 8.42 -16.04 1.72
CA ILE A 96 7.85 -15.56 0.46
C ILE A 96 8.80 -14.57 -0.23
N LEU A 97 9.35 -13.59 0.48
CA LEU A 97 10.27 -12.62 -0.12
C LEU A 97 11.51 -13.30 -0.73
N ASN A 98 11.98 -14.41 -0.15
CA ASN A 98 13.08 -15.20 -0.68
C ASN A 98 12.77 -15.98 -1.96
N THR A 99 11.49 -16.14 -2.33
CA THR A 99 11.09 -16.81 -3.58
C THR A 99 10.76 -15.82 -4.70
N ILE A 100 10.61 -14.53 -4.37
CA ILE A 100 10.23 -13.48 -5.33
C ILE A 100 11.48 -12.83 -5.91
N LYS A 101 11.67 -12.96 -7.22
CA LYS A 101 12.67 -12.20 -7.97
C LYS A 101 11.97 -11.27 -8.96
N LEU A 102 12.00 -9.97 -8.66
CA LEU A 102 11.42 -8.91 -9.49
C LEU A 102 12.34 -8.60 -10.69
N PRO A 103 11.80 -8.01 -11.77
CA PRO A 103 12.59 -7.52 -12.91
C PRO A 103 13.79 -6.65 -12.50
N PRO A 104 14.80 -6.50 -13.37
CA PRO A 104 15.90 -5.58 -13.12
C PRO A 104 15.38 -4.16 -12.84
N TYR A 105 15.93 -3.53 -11.81
CA TYR A 105 15.66 -2.14 -11.51
C TYR A 105 16.21 -1.26 -12.63
N GLU A 106 15.34 -0.44 -13.22
CA GLU A 106 15.66 0.51 -14.27
C GLU A 106 15.02 1.85 -13.95
N LYS A 107 15.84 2.84 -13.63
CA LYS A 107 15.37 4.19 -13.28
C LYS A 107 14.47 4.76 -14.38
N ASN A 108 13.31 5.30 -14.00
CA ASN A 108 12.28 5.85 -14.90
C ASN A 108 11.59 4.81 -15.81
N TYR A 109 11.77 3.50 -15.59
CA TYR A 109 11.10 2.46 -16.38
C TYR A 109 10.43 1.41 -15.49
N TYR A 110 11.24 0.76 -14.66
CA TYR A 110 10.83 -0.18 -13.61
C TYR A 110 11.61 0.20 -12.36
N ASP A 111 11.17 1.27 -11.69
CA ASP A 111 11.85 1.86 -10.54
C ASP A 111 11.21 1.45 -9.22
N CYS A 112 11.48 2.20 -8.14
CA CYS A 112 10.95 1.90 -6.81
C CYS A 112 9.42 1.83 -6.79
N SER A 113 8.74 2.68 -7.57
CA SER A 113 7.28 2.72 -7.61
C SER A 113 6.71 1.49 -8.29
N GLU A 114 7.20 1.11 -9.46
CA GLU A 114 6.76 -0.11 -10.15
C GLU A 114 7.12 -1.38 -9.36
N ALA A 115 8.32 -1.43 -8.78
CA ALA A 115 8.75 -2.57 -7.97
C ALA A 115 7.87 -2.74 -6.73
N SER A 116 7.51 -1.65 -6.05
CA SER A 116 6.60 -1.69 -4.92
C SER A 116 5.19 -2.07 -5.33
N CYS A 117 4.65 -1.53 -6.43
CA CYS A 117 3.31 -1.91 -6.88
C CYS A 117 3.23 -3.37 -7.34
N GLN A 118 4.28 -3.89 -7.98
CA GLN A 118 4.33 -5.32 -8.30
C GLN A 118 4.38 -6.17 -7.03
N LEU A 119 5.25 -5.83 -6.07
CA LEU A 119 5.39 -6.61 -4.85
C LEU A 119 4.14 -6.54 -3.96
N GLU A 120 3.49 -5.37 -3.89
CA GLU A 120 2.21 -5.20 -3.20
C GLU A 120 1.17 -6.12 -3.79
N TRP A 121 1.01 -6.09 -5.12
CA TRP A 121 0.07 -6.95 -5.81
C TRP A 121 0.32 -8.43 -5.50
N ILE A 122 1.57 -8.88 -5.50
CA ILE A 122 1.94 -10.28 -5.16
C ILE A 122 1.60 -10.62 -3.72
N LEU A 123 1.95 -9.76 -2.76
CA LEU A 123 1.77 -10.03 -1.33
C LEU A 123 0.29 -9.99 -0.90
N GLU A 124 -0.51 -9.10 -1.50
CA GLU A 124 -1.98 -9.13 -1.36
C GLU A 124 -2.56 -10.46 -1.86
N GLY A 125 -2.03 -11.02 -2.96
CA GLY A 125 -2.43 -12.34 -3.45
C GLY A 125 -2.08 -13.48 -2.49
N TYR A 126 -0.96 -13.38 -1.76
CA TYR A 126 -0.66 -14.28 -0.64
C TYR A 126 -1.55 -14.04 0.60
N GLY A 127 -2.45 -13.06 0.53
CA GLY A 127 -3.39 -12.71 1.59
C GLY A 127 -2.85 -11.73 2.61
N PHE A 128 -1.63 -11.21 2.49
CA PHE A 128 -1.12 -10.19 3.42
C PHE A 128 -1.88 -8.89 3.24
N LYS A 129 -2.04 -8.14 4.33
CA LYS A 129 -2.48 -6.75 4.26
C LYS A 129 -1.29 -5.85 4.03
N VAL A 130 -1.26 -5.17 2.89
CA VAL A 130 -0.14 -4.37 2.42
C VAL A 130 -0.58 -2.92 2.22
N TYR A 131 0.34 -2.00 2.47
CA TYR A 131 0.15 -0.59 2.20
C TYR A 131 1.30 -0.12 1.33
N LEU A 132 0.98 0.58 0.25
CA LEU A 132 1.97 1.35 -0.49
C LEU A 132 2.39 2.54 0.37
N ALA A 133 3.69 2.75 0.53
CA ALA A 133 4.26 3.81 1.32
C ALA A 133 5.19 4.65 0.46
N SER A 134 5.16 5.97 0.65
CA SER A 134 5.99 6.91 -0.09
C SER A 134 6.64 7.95 0.81
N GLY A 135 7.84 8.35 0.40
CA GLY A 135 8.57 9.50 0.92
C GLY A 135 9.02 10.39 -0.22
N THR A 136 9.92 11.35 0.07
CA THR A 136 10.26 12.42 -0.87
C THR A 136 10.65 11.93 -2.28
N ARG A 137 11.37 10.80 -2.39
CA ARG A 137 11.90 10.28 -3.66
C ARG A 137 11.88 8.75 -3.75
N HIS A 138 11.10 8.07 -2.92
CA HIS A 138 11.16 6.61 -2.79
C HIS A 138 9.78 6.04 -2.46
N THR A 139 9.52 4.83 -2.93
CA THR A 139 8.32 4.03 -2.64
C THR A 139 8.76 2.68 -2.09
N TRP A 140 8.08 2.23 -1.05
CA TRP A 140 8.28 0.93 -0.41
C TRP A 140 6.94 0.40 0.12
N LEU A 141 6.94 -0.75 0.79
CA LEU A 141 5.73 -1.33 1.36
C LEU A 141 5.75 -1.31 2.88
N LEU A 142 4.58 -1.15 3.48
CA LEU A 142 4.33 -1.56 4.87
C LEU A 142 3.43 -2.78 4.85
N VAL A 143 3.84 -3.85 5.52
CA VAL A 143 3.07 -5.10 5.61
C VAL A 143 2.59 -5.26 7.05
N GLN A 144 1.28 -5.43 7.22
CA GLN A 144 0.68 -5.72 8.52
C GLN A 144 0.71 -7.22 8.79
N LEU A 145 1.32 -7.62 9.89
CA LEU A 145 1.33 -9.00 10.36
C LEU A 145 0.06 -9.30 11.16
N ASP A 146 -0.25 -10.59 11.35
CA ASP A 146 -1.37 -11.04 12.20
C ASP A 146 -1.26 -10.54 13.66
N SER A 147 -0.03 -10.23 14.12
CA SER A 147 0.23 -9.63 15.43
C SER A 147 -0.21 -8.16 15.54
N GLY A 148 -0.54 -7.51 14.41
CA GLY A 148 -0.77 -6.08 14.29
C GLY A 148 0.51 -5.26 14.09
N GLU A 149 1.69 -5.89 14.13
CA GLU A 149 2.97 -5.24 13.83
C GLU A 149 3.02 -4.83 12.35
N MET A 150 3.57 -3.63 12.10
CA MET A 150 3.83 -3.12 10.74
C MET A 150 5.30 -3.29 10.41
N VAL A 151 5.60 -3.95 9.29
CA VAL A 151 6.97 -4.21 8.83
C VAL A 151 7.21 -3.50 7.50
N ALA A 152 8.29 -2.71 7.42
CA ALA A 152 8.69 -2.08 6.16
C ALA A 152 9.44 -3.08 5.26
N VAL A 153 9.09 -3.10 3.98
CA VAL A 153 9.69 -3.97 2.96
C VAL A 153 10.20 -3.13 1.78
N GLU A 154 11.51 -3.23 1.54
CA GLU A 154 12.22 -2.57 0.45
C GLU A 154 12.16 -3.42 -0.83
N SER A 155 11.21 -3.10 -1.70
CA SER A 155 10.96 -3.87 -2.94
C SER A 155 12.15 -3.85 -3.90
N THR A 156 12.95 -2.78 -3.92
CA THR A 156 14.08 -2.66 -4.86
C THR A 156 15.19 -3.67 -4.61
N LEU A 157 15.24 -4.26 -3.42
CA LEU A 157 16.18 -5.35 -3.08
C LEU A 157 15.70 -6.72 -3.54
N LEU A 158 14.51 -6.81 -4.14
CA LEU A 158 14.05 -8.03 -4.79
C LEU A 158 14.25 -7.99 -6.31
N CYS A 159 14.73 -6.87 -6.87
CA CYS A 159 15.02 -6.73 -8.30
C CYS A 159 16.25 -7.57 -8.70
N GLU A 160 16.22 -8.16 -9.91
CA GLU A 160 17.24 -9.09 -10.42
C GLU A 160 18.68 -8.60 -10.24
N ASN A 161 18.94 -7.31 -10.45
CA ASN A 161 20.25 -6.67 -10.38
C ASN A 161 20.64 -6.13 -8.99
N ASN A 162 19.72 -6.17 -8.01
CA ASN A 162 19.92 -5.70 -6.63
C ASN A 162 19.51 -6.76 -5.60
N TYR A 163 19.40 -8.03 -6.02
CA TYR A 163 18.74 -9.09 -5.26
C TYR A 163 19.43 -9.39 -3.92
N ASN A 164 18.78 -9.01 -2.82
CA ASN A 164 19.19 -9.24 -1.44
C ASN A 164 17.94 -9.35 -0.52
N PRO A 165 17.21 -10.48 -0.59
CA PRO A 165 15.94 -10.67 0.11
C PRO A 165 16.08 -10.69 1.65
N ASP A 166 17.22 -11.15 2.18
CA ASP A 166 17.51 -11.10 3.62
C ASP A 166 17.53 -9.66 4.16
N CYS A 167 17.89 -8.72 3.29
CA CYS A 167 17.85 -7.29 3.56
C CYS A 167 16.58 -6.63 3.04
N ALA A 168 15.57 -7.33 2.54
CA ALA A 168 14.35 -6.64 2.07
C ALA A 168 13.53 -6.09 3.24
N ILE A 169 13.57 -6.74 4.39
CA ILE A 169 12.86 -6.29 5.60
C ILE A 169 13.67 -5.23 6.34
N ARG A 170 12.99 -4.16 6.76
CA ARG A 170 13.59 -2.97 7.36
C ARG A 170 13.02 -2.71 8.74
N TYR A 171 13.91 -2.66 9.73
CA TYR A 171 13.59 -2.37 11.12
C TYR A 171 14.06 -0.96 11.47
N GLU A 172 13.24 -0.22 12.22
CA GLU A 172 13.61 1.00 12.96
C GLU A 172 14.56 1.95 12.24
N ASN A 173 14.20 2.37 11.03
CA ASN A 173 14.97 3.35 10.30
C ASN A 173 14.06 4.53 9.93
N TYR A 174 14.45 5.73 10.36
CA TYR A 174 13.75 6.98 10.07
C TYR A 174 13.39 7.12 8.57
N TYR A 175 14.25 6.60 7.69
CA TYR A 175 14.04 6.58 6.24
C TYR A 175 12.74 5.87 5.81
N TYR A 176 12.27 4.89 6.59
CA TYR A 176 11.07 4.10 6.30
C TYR A 176 9.82 4.59 7.04
N HIS A 177 9.88 5.78 7.66
CA HIS A 177 8.67 6.49 8.09
C HIS A 177 8.05 7.21 6.89
N PRO A 178 6.85 6.80 6.44
CA PRO A 178 6.26 7.38 5.24
C PRO A 178 5.80 8.82 5.48
N GLU A 179 5.93 9.65 4.45
CA GLU A 179 5.19 10.93 4.36
C GLU A 179 3.70 10.65 4.11
N PHE A 180 3.41 9.60 3.34
CA PHE A 180 2.07 9.15 3.01
C PHE A 180 2.09 7.63 2.75
N TYR A 181 1.09 6.93 3.25
CA TYR A 181 0.84 5.53 2.90
C TYR A 181 -0.65 5.30 2.71
N ALA A 182 -1.00 4.32 1.88
CA ALA A 182 -2.38 3.95 1.63
C ALA A 182 -2.54 2.47 1.35
N ASP A 183 -3.73 1.99 1.69
CA ASP A 183 -4.17 0.61 1.49
C ASP A 183 -4.28 0.28 0.00
N THR A 184 -4.90 1.17 -0.78
CA THR A 184 -5.11 0.93 -2.22
C THR A 184 -4.29 1.89 -3.08
N PRO A 185 -3.80 1.43 -4.26
CA PRO A 185 -3.09 2.30 -5.18
C PRO A 185 -3.96 3.44 -5.73
N ASP A 186 -5.30 3.32 -5.69
CA ASP A 186 -6.23 4.39 -6.03
C ASP A 186 -5.99 5.67 -5.22
N MET A 187 -5.59 5.55 -3.94
CA MET A 187 -5.38 6.70 -3.08
C MET A 187 -4.15 7.53 -3.52
N PHE A 188 -3.17 6.93 -4.18
CA PHE A 188 -2.00 7.61 -4.74
C PHE A 188 -2.29 8.39 -6.04
N LEU A 189 -3.47 8.16 -6.65
CA LEU A 189 -3.94 8.94 -7.81
C LEU A 189 -4.49 10.32 -7.41
N ILE A 190 -4.76 10.52 -6.12
CA ILE A 190 -5.18 11.79 -5.54
C ILE A 190 -3.92 12.58 -5.15
N PRO A 191 -3.84 13.89 -5.43
CA PRO A 191 -2.69 14.68 -5.00
C PRO A 191 -2.52 14.69 -3.47
N HIS A 192 -1.34 14.33 -3.00
CA HIS A 192 -0.91 14.45 -1.60
C HIS A 192 0.38 15.25 -1.54
N ASN A 193 0.45 16.29 -0.70
CA ASN A 193 1.62 17.19 -0.61
C ASN A 193 2.09 17.74 -1.98
N ASN A 194 1.15 18.14 -2.83
CA ASN A 194 1.39 18.59 -4.21
C ASN A 194 2.04 17.56 -5.15
N LYS A 195 2.08 16.28 -4.76
CA LYS A 195 2.52 15.16 -5.61
C LYS A 195 1.33 14.29 -5.95
N ARG A 196 1.21 13.92 -7.23
CA ARG A 196 0.24 12.95 -7.72
C ARG A 196 0.99 11.88 -8.48
N MET A 197 0.77 10.61 -8.16
CA MET A 197 1.30 9.52 -8.97
C MET A 197 0.37 9.28 -10.16
N LEU A 198 0.95 9.03 -11.31
CA LEU A 198 0.19 8.62 -12.48
C LEU A 198 -0.19 7.15 -12.33
N ILE A 199 -1.39 6.79 -12.80
CA ILE A 199 -1.81 5.38 -12.82
C ILE A 199 -0.83 4.49 -13.60
N THR A 200 -0.10 5.06 -14.57
CA THR A 200 0.95 4.36 -15.32
C THR A 200 2.18 3.97 -14.49
N GLN A 201 2.37 4.59 -13.33
CA GLN A 201 3.41 4.27 -12.35
C GLN A 201 2.94 3.24 -11.32
N LEU A 202 1.62 3.12 -11.13
CA LEU A 202 1.01 2.28 -10.09
C LEU A 202 0.42 0.99 -10.63
N ASP A 203 -0.07 0.99 -11.87
CA ASP A 203 -0.73 -0.17 -12.48
C ASP A 203 0.29 -1.17 -12.99
N TRP A 204 0.76 -2.02 -12.09
CA TRP A 204 1.63 -3.12 -12.45
C TRP A 204 0.96 -4.05 -13.48
N TRP A 205 -0.27 -4.48 -13.22
CA TRP A 205 -0.88 -5.56 -13.98
C TRP A 205 -1.41 -5.14 -15.35
N ASN A 206 -2.13 -4.02 -15.48
CA ASN A 206 -2.79 -3.66 -16.75
C ASN A 206 -1.93 -2.76 -17.65
N HIS A 207 -0.76 -2.28 -17.19
CA HIS A 207 0.05 -1.37 -17.99
C HIS A 207 0.71 -2.06 -19.20
N PRO A 208 0.53 -1.52 -20.44
CA PRO A 208 1.10 -2.10 -21.66
C PRO A 208 2.63 -2.22 -21.63
N LYS A 209 3.34 -1.30 -20.97
CA LYS A 209 4.81 -1.37 -20.83
C LYS A 209 5.27 -2.68 -20.16
N ASN A 210 4.46 -3.21 -19.25
CA ASN A 210 4.79 -4.41 -18.48
C ASN A 210 4.50 -5.71 -19.27
N ILE A 211 3.94 -5.63 -20.49
CA ILE A 211 3.60 -6.84 -21.27
C ILE A 211 4.81 -7.72 -21.56
N LYS A 212 5.98 -7.12 -21.86
CA LYS A 212 7.22 -7.85 -22.09
C LYS A 212 7.69 -8.57 -20.82
N ILE A 213 7.52 -7.91 -19.68
CA ILE A 213 7.91 -8.45 -18.39
C ILE A 213 6.98 -9.60 -17.99
N LYS A 214 5.66 -9.41 -18.11
CA LYS A 214 4.66 -10.45 -17.84
C LYS A 214 4.84 -11.68 -18.72
N LYS A 215 5.16 -11.50 -20.01
CA LYS A 215 5.55 -12.58 -20.93
C LYS A 215 6.73 -13.39 -20.40
N LYS A 216 7.77 -12.71 -19.90
CA LYS A 216 8.97 -13.34 -19.35
C LYS A 216 8.69 -14.11 -18.06
N ILE A 217 7.87 -13.56 -17.17
CA ILE A 217 7.63 -14.12 -15.83
C ILE A 217 6.55 -15.20 -15.84
N PHE A 218 5.42 -14.94 -16.51
CA PHE A 218 4.21 -15.77 -16.42
C PHE A 218 3.95 -16.62 -17.67
N ASN A 219 4.74 -16.45 -18.73
CA ASN A 219 4.55 -17.14 -20.01
C ASN A 219 3.15 -16.92 -20.63
N ILE A 220 2.63 -15.70 -20.49
CA ILE A 220 1.33 -15.23 -21.03
C ILE A 220 1.49 -14.23 -22.18
#